data_AF-A0A7X8PSK4-F1
#
_entry.id   AF-A0A7X8PSK4-F1
#
_cell.length_a   1.000
_cell.length_b   1.000
_cell.length_c   1.000
_cell.angle_alpha   90.00
_cell.angle_beta   90.00
_cell.angle_gamma   90.00
#
_symmetry.space_group_name_H-M   'P 1'
#
loop_
_entity.id
_entity.type
_entity.pdbx_description
1 polymer ?
#
loop_
_entity_poly.entity_id
_entity_poly.type
_entity_poly.pdbx_seq_one_letter_code
_entity_poly.pdbx_strand_id
1 'polypeptide(L)'
;MDYVFFAFSSLCVSFSFLLAFKLADRRDRPLHVLFLILSAAAGFGYYYLEKTFFAKDILLYYLGNSLPQIILLVLLGLFIWKSKAS
;
A
#
# COMPACT_ATOMS: atom_id res chain seq x y z
N MET A 1 -18.54 -11.84 -1.28
CA MET A 1 -17.22 -12.45 -1.56
C MET A 1 -16.16 -11.37 -1.80
N ASP A 2 -16.53 -10.15 -2.22
CA ASP A 2 -15.58 -9.08 -2.61
C ASP A 2 -14.89 -8.34 -1.45
N TYR A 3 -15.37 -8.50 -0.21
CA TYR A 3 -14.78 -7.86 0.96
C TYR A 3 -13.34 -8.33 1.25
N VAL A 4 -13.00 -9.56 0.87
CA VAL A 4 -11.64 -10.11 1.02
C VAL A 4 -10.67 -9.40 0.07
N PHE A 5 -11.12 -9.14 -1.16
CA PHE A 5 -10.36 -8.41 -2.17
C PHE A 5 -10.11 -6.96 -1.73
N PHE A 6 -11.14 -6.27 -1.24
CA PHE A 6 -11.00 -4.92 -0.70
C PHE A 6 -10.07 -4.84 0.51
N ALA A 7 -10.18 -5.79 1.44
CA ALA A 7 -9.31 -5.84 2.60
C ALA A 7 -7.85 -6.11 2.19
N PHE A 8 -7.63 -7.00 1.21
CA PHE A 8 -6.30 -7.30 0.70
C PHE A 8 -5.67 -6.09 -0.01
N SER A 9 -6.42 -5.41 -0.87
CA SER A 9 -5.97 -4.20 -1.57
C SER A 9 -5.64 -3.07 -0.60
N SER A 10 -6.47 -2.86 0.42
CA SER A 10 -6.20 -1.96 1.54
C SER A 10 -4.90 -2.32 2.29
N LEU A 11 -4.65 -3.60 2.57
CA LEU A 11 -3.40 -4.03 3.20
C LEU A 11 -2.19 -3.74 2.29
N CYS A 12 -2.31 -3.98 0.99
CA CYS A 12 -1.27 -3.63 0.03
C CYS A 12 -0.95 -2.13 0.04
N VAL A 13 -1.96 -1.26 0.18
CA VAL A 13 -1.75 0.19 0.36
C VAL A 13 -0.97 0.48 1.64
N SER A 14 -1.39 -0.09 2.79
CA SER A 14 -0.68 0.10 4.06
C SER A 14 0.80 -0.27 3.96
N PHE A 15 1.10 -1.45 3.40
CA PHE A 15 2.48 -1.91 3.21
C PHE A 15 3.25 -1.06 2.20
N SER A 16 2.60 -0.59 1.14
CA SER A 16 3.23 0.31 0.16
C SER A 16 3.69 1.61 0.83
N PHE A 17 2.85 2.21 1.67
CA PHE A 17 3.23 3.41 2.43
C PHE A 17 4.39 3.13 3.39
N LEU A 18 4.35 2.02 4.14
CA LEU A 18 5.45 1.64 5.04
C LEU A 18 6.77 1.49 4.29
N LEU A 19 6.72 0.80 3.15
CA LEU A 19 7.89 0.53 2.34
C LEU A 19 8.43 1.82 1.69
N ALA A 20 7.54 2.70 1.24
CA ALA A 20 7.89 4.02 0.75
C ALA A 20 8.58 4.87 1.83
N PHE A 21 8.05 4.89 3.06
CA PHE A 21 8.70 5.58 4.18
C PHE A 21 10.11 5.01 4.47
N LYS A 22 10.25 3.68 4.47
CA LYS A 22 11.57 3.02 4.68
C LYS A 22 12.54 3.29 3.53
N LEU A 23 12.07 3.34 2.29
CA LEU A 23 12.87 3.66 1.10
C LEU A 23 13.32 5.13 1.11
N ALA A 24 12.45 6.04 1.54
CA ALA A 24 12.72 7.48 1.62
C ALA A 24 13.68 7.82 2.76
N ASP A 25 13.64 7.10 3.88
CA ASP A 25 14.63 7.28 4.94
C ASP A 25 15.99 6.75 4.47
N ARG A 26 16.97 7.66 4.37
CA ARG A 26 18.36 7.33 4.00
C ARG A 26 19.17 6.85 5.21
N ARG A 27 18.64 7.00 6.41
CA ARG A 27 19.28 6.53 7.63
C ARG A 27 18.62 5.21 7.99
N ASP A 28 19.40 4.19 8.35
CA ASP A 28 18.89 2.90 8.81
C ASP A 28 18.28 2.97 10.21
N ARG A 29 17.45 3.98 10.44
CA ARG A 29 16.73 4.20 11.68
C ARG A 29 15.53 3.26 11.75
N PRO A 30 15.14 2.86 12.97
CA PRO A 30 13.91 2.12 13.17
C PRO A 30 12.71 2.94 12.67
N LEU A 31 11.73 2.26 12.07
CA LEU A 31 10.49 2.92 11.67
C LEU A 31 9.82 3.56 12.90
N HIS A 32 9.55 4.86 12.81
CA HIS A 32 8.79 5.54 13.84
C HIS A 32 7.35 5.00 13.87
N VAL A 33 6.81 4.84 15.08
CA VAL A 33 5.41 4.41 15.30
C VAL A 33 4.43 5.31 14.54
N LEU A 34 4.76 6.59 14.35
CA LEU A 34 3.97 7.51 13.53
C LEU A 34 3.79 7.00 12.08
N PHE A 35 4.82 6.43 11.46
CA PHE A 35 4.71 5.87 10.11
C PHE A 35 3.79 4.64 10.08
N LEU A 36 3.80 3.82 11.12
CA LEU A 36 2.84 2.71 11.25
C LEU A 36 1.40 3.22 11.32
N ILE A 37 1.15 4.28 12.10
CA ILE A 37 -0.18 4.90 12.22
C ILE A 37 -0.61 5.50 10.88
N LEU A 38 0.26 6.26 10.22
CA LEU A 38 -0.03 6.89 8.93
C LEU A 38 -0.32 5.85 7.84
N SER A 39 0.47 4.78 7.78
CA SER A 39 0.25 3.69 6.85
C SER A 39 -1.06 2.94 7.11
N ALA A 40 -1.39 2.68 8.38
CA ALA A 40 -2.67 2.08 8.74
C ALA A 40 -3.84 2.99 8.34
N ALA A 41 -3.73 4.30 8.61
CA ALA A 41 -4.73 5.29 8.22
C ALA A 41 -4.92 5.34 6.68
N ALA A 42 -3.84 5.24 5.91
CA ALA A 42 -3.91 5.17 4.45
C ALA A 42 -4.66 3.92 3.96
N GLY A 43 -4.37 2.74 4.53
CA GLY A 43 -5.12 1.52 4.22
C GLY A 43 -6.60 1.64 4.55
N PHE A 44 -6.95 2.08 5.77
CA PHE A 44 -8.35 2.29 6.15
C PHE A 44 -9.06 3.29 5.24
N GLY A 45 -8.42 4.41 4.90
CA GLY A 45 -8.95 5.39 3.96
C GLY A 45 -9.22 4.76 2.59
N TYR A 46 -8.29 3.95 2.10
CA TYR A 46 -8.44 3.22 0.84
C TYR A 46 -9.60 2.23 0.86
N TYR A 47 -9.72 1.43 1.92
CA TYR A 47 -10.81 0.47 2.10
C TYR A 47 -12.18 1.14 2.01
N TYR A 48 -12.35 2.28 2.69
CA TYR A 48 -13.60 3.04 2.63
C TYR A 48 -13.84 3.63 1.23
N LEU A 49 -12.80 4.16 0.58
CA LEU A 49 -12.90 4.69 -0.77
C LEU A 49 -13.33 3.61 -1.77
N GLU A 50 -12.74 2.43 -1.68
CA GLU A 50 -13.01 1.31 -2.58
C GLU A 50 -14.45 0.81 -2.42
N LYS A 51 -14.91 0.65 -1.17
CA LYS A 51 -16.27 0.22 -0.85
C LYS A 51 -17.34 1.24 -1.27
N THR A 52 -17.06 2.55 -1.15
CA THR A 52 -18.06 3.61 -1.37
C THR A 52 -18.08 4.16 -2.79
N PHE A 53 -16.94 4.12 -3.49
CA PHE A 53 -16.75 4.77 -4.77
C PHE A 53 -16.37 3.78 -5.88
N PHE A 54 -15.31 2.99 -5.70
CA PHE A 54 -14.82 2.10 -6.76
C PHE A 54 -15.75 0.93 -7.05
N ALA A 55 -16.48 0.43 -6.05
CA ALA A 55 -17.47 -0.63 -6.24
C ALA A 55 -18.66 -0.22 -7.14
N LYS A 56 -18.81 1.07 -7.49
CA LYS A 56 -19.92 1.56 -8.33
C LYS A 56 -19.66 1.46 -9.82
N ASP A 57 -18.39 1.37 -10.23
CA ASP A 57 -17.98 1.29 -11.63
C ASP A 57 -17.06 0.08 -11.81
N ILE A 58 -17.35 -0.76 -12.79
CA ILE A 58 -16.62 -2.02 -12.99
C ILE A 58 -15.14 -1.80 -13.31
N LEU A 59 -14.82 -0.73 -14.04
CA LEU A 59 -13.45 -0.40 -14.39
C LEU A 59 -12.69 0.10 -13.15
N LEU A 60 -13.30 0.98 -12.36
CA LEU A 60 -12.72 1.45 -11.11
C LEU A 60 -12.56 0.33 -10.08
N TYR A 61 -13.49 -0.62 -10.03
CA TYR A 61 -13.39 -1.80 -9.17
C TYR A 61 -12.13 -2.61 -9.48
N TYR A 62 -11.90 -2.97 -10.75
CA TYR A 62 -10.71 -3.74 -11.12
C TYR A 62 -9.40 -2.97 -10.95
N LEU A 63 -9.40 -1.67 -11.27
CA LEU A 63 -8.24 -0.80 -11.07
C LEU A 63 -7.92 -0.64 -9.58
N GLY A 64 -8.94 -0.35 -8.77
CA GLY A 64 -8.79 -0.24 -7.32
C GLY A 64 -8.25 -1.53 -6.71
N ASN A 65 -8.72 -2.67 -7.19
CA ASN A 65 -8.29 -3.93 -6.64
C ASN A 65 -6.88 -4.35 -7.10
N SER A 66 -6.43 -3.94 -8.30
CA SER A 66 -5.15 -4.42 -8.86
C SER A 66 -3.97 -3.45 -8.66
N LEU A 67 -4.21 -2.14 -8.72
CA LEU A 67 -3.15 -1.13 -8.62
C LEU A 67 -2.33 -1.22 -7.32
N PRO A 68 -2.93 -1.38 -6.12
CA PRO A 68 -2.18 -1.47 -4.88
C PRO A 68 -1.15 -2.61 -4.87
N GLN A 69 -1.46 -3.72 -5.51
CA GLN A 69 -0.58 -4.89 -5.59
C GLN A 69 0.59 -4.62 -6.52
N ILE A 70 0.33 -4.00 -7.69
CA ILE A 70 1.37 -3.60 -8.65
C ILE A 70 2.32 -2.59 -8.01
N ILE A 71 1.78 -1.58 -7.32
CA ILE A 71 2.58 -0.56 -6.62
C ILE A 71 3.46 -1.22 -5.54
N LEU A 72 2.88 -2.12 -4.74
CA LEU A 72 3.63 -2.84 -3.72
C LEU A 72 4.78 -3.67 -4.32
N LEU A 73 4.53 -4.39 -5.42
CA LEU A 73 5.55 -5.17 -6.12
C LEU A 73 6.70 -4.29 -6.64
N VAL A 74 6.37 -3.13 -7.23
CA VAL A 74 7.39 -2.17 -7.70
C VAL A 74 8.23 -1.66 -6.54
N LEU A 75 7.59 -1.26 -5.43
CA LEU A 75 8.30 -0.79 -4.24
C LEU A 75 9.18 -1.88 -3.62
N LEU A 76 8.73 -3.13 -3.58
CA LEU A 76 9.53 -4.27 -3.14
C LEU A 76 10.75 -4.49 -4.03
N GLY A 77 10.58 -4.42 -5.35
CA GLY A 77 11.69 -4.48 -6.30
C GLY A 77 12.74 -3.40 -6.05
N LEU A 78 12.30 -2.15 -5.84
CA LEU A 78 13.17 -1.03 -5.51
C LEU A 78 13.88 -1.22 -4.15
N PHE A 79 13.17 -1.71 -3.14
CA PHE A 79 13.74 -2.00 -1.82
C PHE A 79 14.84 -3.05 -1.88
N ILE A 80 14.57 -4.17 -2.56
CA ILE A 80 15.57 -5.24 -2.75
C ILE A 80 16.77 -4.73 -3.53
N TRP A 81 16.54 -3.96 -4.60
CA TRP A 81 17.62 -3.40 -5.41
C TRP A 81 18.50 -2.45 -4.59
N LYS A 82 17.90 -1.53 -3.82
CA LYS A 82 18.63 -0.63 -2.92
C LYS A 82 19.42 -1.39 -1.86
N SER A 83 18.85 -2.46 -1.30
CA SER A 83 19.50 -3.29 -0.28
C SER A 83 20.70 -4.08 -0.81
N LYS A 84 20.77 -4.39 -2.11
CA LYS A 84 21.94 -5.05 -2.72
C LYS A 84 23.06 -4.08 -3.09
N ALA A 85 22.74 -2.80 -3.23
CA ALA A 85 23.67 -1.75 -3.66
C ALA A 85 24.37 -1.03 -2.49
N SER A 86 23.91 -1.26 -1.25
CA SER A 86 24.53 -0.77 -0.01
C SER A 86 25.39 -1.83 0.65
#